data_AF-A0A955V9P9-F1
#
_entry.id   AF-A0A955V9P9-F1
#
_cell.length_a   1.000
_cell.length_b   1.000
_cell.length_c   1.000
_cell.angle_alpha   90.00
_cell.angle_beta   90.00
_cell.angle_gamma   90.00
#
_symmetry.space_group_name_H-M   'P 1'
#
loop_
_entity.id
_entity.type
_entity.pdbx_description
1 polymer ?
#
loop_
_entity_poly.entity_id
_entity_poly.type
_entity_poly.pdbx_seq_one_letter_code
_entity_poly.pdbx_strand_id
1 'polypeptide(L)'
;QAVKNPDTRRAAAIAALPAAFRVALTGTPVENRVGELWSLFRVVAPGLLGTRARFRERFVAPIERDGDDGARERLAALVRPFILRRDKAAVAPELPPRTDVRVDVALSRAERELYEKVRAAAEAAAASEDGGRFELLAALQRLRLLACHPRLVDPRATAPGAKLARLREIVAELREEGHRALIFSQFVRHLELVREALEADGVALRWLDGQTPPARREAEVDAFQRGEGDVFLISLRAGGTGLNLTGADYVIHVDPWWNPAVEDQATDRAHRIGQDKPVTVMRLIAAGTVEEAIVELHERKRALVDALLAGTDDAAALSVDELRALLRGAALGDEDEEGAA
;
A
#
# COMPACT_ATOMS: atom_id res chain seq x y z
N GLN A 1 6.15 -6.86 12.00
CA GLN A 1 5.64 -5.48 11.88
C GLN A 1 5.95 -4.61 13.10
N ALA A 2 5.49 -4.98 14.31
CA ALA A 2 5.57 -4.12 15.50
C ALA A 2 6.99 -3.80 16.06
N VAL A 3 8.05 -4.43 15.55
CA VAL A 3 9.44 -4.29 16.05
C VAL A 3 10.42 -3.75 14.99
N LYS A 4 9.93 -3.33 13.82
CA LYS A 4 10.77 -2.98 12.67
C LYS A 4 11.63 -1.74 12.91
N ASN A 5 11.05 -0.73 13.57
CA ASN A 5 11.81 0.41 14.06
C ASN A 5 12.33 0.10 15.49
N PRO A 6 13.65 -0.11 15.66
CA PRO A 6 14.23 -0.53 16.92
C PRO A 6 14.25 0.59 17.98
N ASP A 7 14.04 1.84 17.55
CA ASP A 7 14.03 3.04 18.39
C ASP A 7 12.67 3.27 19.05
N THR A 8 11.64 2.53 18.63
CA THR A 8 10.31 2.62 19.26
C THR A 8 10.31 2.00 20.66
N ARG A 9 9.56 2.62 21.58
CA ARG A 9 9.31 2.07 22.93
C ARG A 9 8.78 0.63 22.89
N ARG A 10 7.95 0.33 21.88
CA ARG A 10 7.40 -1.02 21.67
C ARG A 10 8.48 -2.04 21.33
N ALA A 11 9.39 -1.73 20.41
CA ALA A 11 10.48 -2.62 20.04
C ALA A 11 11.43 -2.88 21.22
N ALA A 12 11.76 -1.83 21.98
CA ALA A 12 12.58 -1.95 23.19
C ALA A 12 11.94 -2.84 24.24
N ALA A 13 10.64 -2.66 24.51
CA ALA A 13 9.89 -3.47 25.46
C ALA A 13 9.84 -4.96 25.05
N ILE A 14 9.54 -5.25 23.79
CA ILE A 14 9.48 -6.63 23.28
C ILE A 14 10.85 -7.31 23.37
N ALA A 15 11.93 -6.61 23.04
CA ALA A 15 13.29 -7.16 23.11
C ALA A 15 13.73 -7.47 24.55
N ALA A 16 13.21 -6.75 25.54
CA ALA A 16 13.51 -6.94 26.96
C ALA A 16 12.73 -8.07 27.63
N LEU A 17 11.68 -8.61 26.99
CA LEU A 17 10.88 -9.69 27.57
C LEU A 17 11.72 -10.97 27.72
N PRO A 18 11.82 -11.54 28.94
CA PRO A 18 12.47 -12.82 29.15
C PRO A 18 11.66 -13.92 28.45
N ALA A 19 12.31 -14.68 27.58
CA ALA A 19 11.67 -15.79 26.87
C ALA A 19 12.72 -16.85 26.57
N ALA A 20 12.39 -18.12 26.82
CA ALA A 20 13.25 -19.25 26.49
C ALA A 20 13.31 -19.52 24.97
N PHE A 21 12.27 -19.12 24.23
CA PHE A 21 12.15 -19.31 22.80
C PHE A 21 11.37 -18.14 22.18
N ARG A 22 11.75 -17.72 20.97
CA ARG A 22 11.13 -16.58 20.27
C ARG A 22 10.90 -16.92 18.81
N VAL A 23 9.70 -16.62 18.32
CA VAL A 23 9.32 -16.75 16.91
C VAL A 23 8.73 -15.42 16.45
N ALA A 24 9.23 -14.92 15.32
CA ALA A 24 8.63 -13.78 14.65
C ALA A 24 7.80 -14.26 13.46
N LEU A 25 6.54 -13.85 13.39
CA LEU A 25 5.65 -14.10 12.26
C LEU A 25 5.50 -12.81 11.45
N THR A 26 5.70 -12.90 10.14
CA THR A 26 5.62 -11.76 9.24
C THR A 26 5.34 -12.25 7.82
N GLY A 27 4.41 -11.61 7.11
CA GLY A 27 4.14 -11.90 5.70
C GLY A 27 5.28 -11.41 4.78
N THR A 28 5.99 -10.36 5.22
CA THR A 28 7.11 -9.72 4.53
C THR A 28 8.28 -9.56 5.52
N PRO A 29 9.26 -10.48 5.54
CA PRO A 29 10.34 -10.46 6.54
C PRO A 29 11.30 -9.28 6.38
N VAL A 30 11.50 -8.82 5.16
CA VAL A 30 12.06 -7.50 4.84
C VAL A 30 10.97 -6.82 4.03
N GLU A 31 10.38 -5.77 4.57
CA GLU A 31 9.35 -5.03 3.84
C GLU A 31 9.97 -3.82 3.17
N ASN A 32 10.77 -3.04 3.91
CA ASN A 32 11.25 -1.76 3.38
C ASN A 32 12.78 -1.57 3.39
N ARG A 33 13.52 -2.04 4.41
CA ARG A 33 14.98 -1.79 4.48
C ARG A 33 15.73 -2.99 5.02
N VAL A 34 16.98 -3.15 4.61
CA VAL A 34 17.89 -4.18 5.16
C VAL A 34 18.04 -4.01 6.68
N GLY A 35 17.98 -2.75 7.15
CA GLY A 35 17.96 -2.42 8.58
C GLY A 35 16.81 -3.04 9.38
N GLU A 36 15.64 -3.29 8.77
CA GLU A 36 14.50 -3.93 9.47
C GLU A 36 14.84 -5.36 9.90
N LEU A 37 15.70 -6.04 9.13
CA LEU A 37 16.17 -7.38 9.42
C LEU A 37 16.95 -7.38 10.74
N TRP A 38 17.79 -6.36 10.98
CA TRP A 38 18.50 -6.23 12.25
C TRP A 38 17.54 -6.11 13.44
N SER A 39 16.50 -5.29 13.29
CA SER A 39 15.52 -5.09 14.36
C SER A 39 14.76 -6.37 14.71
N LEU A 40 14.42 -7.19 13.70
CA LEU A 40 13.80 -8.50 13.91
C LEU A 40 14.76 -9.46 14.62
N PHE A 41 15.99 -9.59 14.12
CA PHE A 41 16.99 -10.51 14.65
C PHE A 41 17.50 -10.12 16.04
N ARG A 42 17.49 -8.83 16.39
CA ARG A 42 17.71 -8.37 17.76
C ARG A 42 16.75 -9.02 18.75
N VAL A 43 15.51 -9.31 18.32
CA VAL A 43 14.51 -9.97 19.16
C VAL A 43 14.67 -11.48 19.09
N VAL A 44 14.64 -12.09 17.89
CA VAL A 44 14.57 -13.55 17.75
C VAL A 44 15.89 -14.27 18.00
N ALA A 45 17.03 -13.65 17.70
CA ALA A 45 18.36 -14.22 17.90
C ALA A 45 19.37 -13.12 18.30
N PRO A 46 19.28 -12.59 19.54
CA PRO A 46 20.12 -11.49 19.99
C PRO A 46 21.61 -11.82 19.83
N GLY A 47 22.37 -10.90 19.24
CA GLY A 47 23.81 -11.04 19.02
C GLY A 47 24.22 -11.59 17.65
N LEU A 48 23.35 -12.31 16.93
CA LEU A 48 23.69 -12.92 15.63
C LEU A 48 24.24 -11.89 14.62
N LEU A 49 23.59 -10.73 14.54
CA LEU A 49 23.95 -9.66 13.60
C LEU A 49 24.85 -8.58 14.22
N GLY A 50 25.32 -8.79 15.46
CA GLY A 50 26.14 -7.83 16.20
C GLY A 50 25.40 -6.52 16.52
N THR A 51 26.19 -5.45 16.73
CA THR A 51 25.65 -4.12 17.04
C THR A 51 25.06 -3.47 15.80
N ARG A 52 24.08 -2.57 15.99
CA ARG A 52 23.44 -1.82 14.89
C ARG A 52 24.46 -1.10 14.02
N ALA A 53 25.47 -0.48 14.63
CA ALA A 53 26.53 0.24 13.92
C ALA A 53 27.33 -0.69 12.98
N ARG A 54 27.78 -1.85 13.49
CA ARG A 54 28.52 -2.82 12.68
C ARG A 54 27.64 -3.45 11.60
N PHE A 55 26.38 -3.73 11.90
CA PHE A 55 25.45 -4.22 10.90
C PHE A 55 25.25 -3.21 9.77
N ARG A 56 25.13 -1.92 10.11
CA ARG A 56 24.99 -0.85 9.12
C ARG A 56 26.20 -0.75 8.21
N GLU A 57 27.40 -0.76 8.79
CA GLU A 57 28.65 -0.68 8.04
C GLU A 57 28.89 -1.91 7.15
N ARG A 58 28.62 -3.11 7.67
CA ARG A 58 28.94 -4.37 6.98
C ARG A 58 27.93 -4.76 5.91
N PHE A 59 26.66 -4.36 6.07
CA PHE A 59 25.57 -4.84 5.22
C PHE A 59 24.69 -3.71 4.69
N VAL A 60 24.15 -2.83 5.55
CA VAL A 60 23.17 -1.83 5.08
C VAL A 60 23.79 -0.86 4.07
N ALA A 61 24.91 -0.21 4.40
CA ALA A 61 25.54 0.75 3.49
C ALA A 61 26.04 0.09 2.19
N PRO A 62 26.77 -1.05 2.22
CA PRO A 62 27.18 -1.73 0.99
C PRO A 62 26.00 -2.17 0.11
N ILE A 63 24.91 -2.69 0.70
CA ILE A 63 23.77 -3.21 -0.08
C ILE A 63 22.89 -2.08 -0.61
N GLU A 64 22.55 -1.09 0.22
CA GLU A 64 21.57 -0.06 -0.14
C GLU A 64 22.20 1.11 -0.92
N ARG A 65 23.46 1.47 -0.63
CA ARG A 65 24.15 2.58 -1.31
C ARG A 65 24.99 2.11 -2.50
N ASP A 66 25.75 1.03 -2.30
CA ASP A 66 26.79 0.62 -3.26
C ASP A 66 26.32 -0.55 -4.15
N GLY A 67 25.14 -1.12 -3.90
CA GLY A 67 24.60 -2.24 -4.67
C GLY A 67 25.41 -3.53 -4.54
N ASP A 68 26.15 -3.73 -3.44
CA ASP A 68 27.04 -4.88 -3.25
C ASP A 68 26.26 -6.19 -3.06
N ASP A 69 26.15 -6.95 -4.15
CA ASP A 69 25.53 -8.28 -4.16
C ASP A 69 26.28 -9.30 -3.31
N GLY A 70 27.60 -9.18 -3.17
CA GLY A 70 28.38 -10.03 -2.27
C GLY A 70 28.01 -9.81 -0.80
N ALA A 71 27.78 -8.56 -0.39
CA ALA A 71 27.25 -8.25 0.94
C ALA A 71 25.84 -8.82 1.15
N ARG A 72 24.99 -8.74 0.11
CA ARG A 72 23.63 -9.30 0.11
C ARG A 72 23.65 -10.81 0.30
N GLU A 73 24.49 -11.53 -0.44
CA GLU A 73 24.63 -12.99 -0.33
C GLU A 73 25.17 -13.41 1.03
N ARG A 74 26.19 -12.73 1.55
CA ARG A 74 26.74 -12.99 2.90
C ARG A 74 25.69 -12.80 3.98
N LEU A 75 24.87 -11.74 3.87
CA LEU A 75 23.78 -11.52 4.81
C LEU A 75 22.72 -12.62 4.70
N ALA A 76 22.30 -12.95 3.48
CA ALA A 76 21.31 -13.99 3.22
C ALA A 76 21.76 -15.34 3.80
N ALA A 77 23.01 -15.75 3.56
CA ALA A 77 23.58 -16.98 4.10
C ALA A 77 23.57 -17.02 5.64
N LEU A 78 23.83 -15.88 6.29
CA LEU A 78 23.86 -15.76 7.75
C LEU A 78 22.46 -15.92 8.37
N VAL A 79 21.43 -15.36 7.74
CA VAL A 79 20.06 -15.37 8.28
C VAL A 79 19.22 -16.56 7.82
N ARG A 80 19.55 -17.18 6.68
CA ARG A 80 18.81 -18.28 6.07
C ARG A 80 18.48 -19.44 7.03
N PRO A 81 19.38 -19.91 7.92
CA PRO A 81 19.06 -20.99 8.86
C PRO A 81 17.93 -20.66 9.85
N PHE A 82 17.66 -19.36 10.07
CA PHE A 82 16.65 -18.88 11.01
C PHE A 82 15.33 -18.47 10.35
N ILE A 83 15.26 -18.54 9.01
CA ILE A 83 14.11 -18.10 8.24
C ILE A 83 13.48 -19.30 7.54
N LEU A 84 12.25 -19.61 7.93
CA LEU A 84 11.38 -20.50 7.16
C LEU A 84 10.43 -19.63 6.34
N ARG A 85 10.62 -19.64 5.01
CA ARG A 85 9.71 -18.99 4.05
C ARG A 85 9.13 -20.06 3.13
N ARG A 86 7.81 -19.99 2.92
CA ARG A 86 7.09 -20.84 1.97
C ARG A 86 6.21 -19.95 1.12
N ASP A 87 6.22 -20.20 -0.19
CA ASP A 87 5.32 -19.51 -1.10
C ASP A 87 3.97 -20.23 -1.13
N LYS A 88 2.91 -19.44 -1.32
CA LYS A 88 1.52 -19.92 -1.27
C LYS A 88 1.27 -21.07 -2.25
N ALA A 89 1.80 -20.96 -3.47
CA ALA A 89 1.73 -21.99 -4.49
C ALA A 89 2.38 -23.33 -4.08
N ALA A 90 3.36 -23.30 -3.18
CA ALA A 90 4.03 -24.50 -2.69
C ALA A 90 3.30 -25.19 -1.52
N VAL A 91 2.36 -24.51 -0.86
CA VAL A 91 1.71 -24.99 0.36
C VAL A 91 0.19 -25.12 0.28
N ALA A 92 -0.43 -24.52 -0.72
CA ALA A 92 -1.87 -24.58 -0.96
C ALA A 92 -2.16 -24.65 -2.47
N PRO A 93 -1.75 -25.75 -3.15
CA PRO A 93 -2.00 -25.93 -4.59
C PRO A 93 -3.49 -25.99 -4.96
N GLU A 94 -4.36 -26.26 -3.99
CA GLU A 94 -5.81 -26.28 -4.13
C GLU A 94 -6.45 -24.88 -4.26
N LEU A 95 -5.69 -23.81 -4.05
CA LEU A 95 -6.23 -22.46 -4.17
C LEU A 95 -6.64 -22.16 -5.61
N PRO A 96 -7.85 -21.60 -5.82
CA PRO A 96 -8.27 -21.12 -7.13
C PRO A 96 -7.31 -20.08 -7.71
N PRO A 97 -7.29 -19.88 -9.04
CA PRO A 97 -6.43 -18.88 -9.65
C PRO A 97 -6.78 -17.45 -9.18
N ARG A 98 -5.75 -16.61 -9.15
CA ARG A 98 -5.87 -15.16 -8.92
C ARG A 98 -5.56 -14.44 -10.23
N THR A 99 -6.41 -13.48 -10.59
CA THR A 99 -6.23 -12.62 -11.75
C THR A 99 -6.11 -11.17 -11.29
N ASP A 100 -5.02 -10.49 -11.65
CA ASP A 100 -4.81 -9.08 -11.37
C ASP A 100 -5.13 -8.23 -12.61
N VAL A 101 -6.01 -7.25 -12.46
CA VAL A 101 -6.49 -6.37 -13.54
C VAL A 101 -6.27 -4.91 -13.14
N ARG A 102 -5.59 -4.16 -14.00
CA ARG A 102 -5.54 -2.69 -13.92
C ARG A 102 -6.75 -2.11 -14.65
N VAL A 103 -7.47 -1.21 -13.99
CA VAL A 103 -8.62 -0.49 -14.55
C VAL A 103 -8.27 0.99 -14.63
N ASP A 104 -7.96 1.45 -15.82
CA ASP A 104 -7.66 2.86 -16.07
C ASP A 104 -8.95 3.69 -16.12
N VAL A 105 -8.96 4.80 -15.37
CA VAL A 105 -10.08 5.71 -15.27
C VAL A 105 -9.65 7.09 -15.77
N ALA A 106 -10.32 7.57 -16.81
CA ALA A 106 -10.12 8.92 -17.31
C ALA A 106 -10.87 9.92 -16.41
N LEU A 107 -10.16 10.91 -15.86
CA LEU A 107 -10.78 12.03 -15.15
C LEU A 107 -11.71 12.80 -16.09
N SER A 108 -12.86 13.25 -15.59
CA SER A 108 -13.70 14.19 -16.34
C SER A 108 -12.98 15.52 -16.57
N ARG A 109 -13.47 16.33 -17.51
CA ARG A 109 -12.88 17.64 -17.82
C ARG A 109 -12.75 18.52 -16.57
N ALA A 110 -13.80 18.62 -15.75
CA ALA A 110 -13.78 19.45 -14.54
C ALA A 110 -12.77 18.93 -13.50
N GLU A 111 -12.66 17.60 -13.35
CA GLU A 111 -11.67 16.98 -12.46
C GLU A 111 -10.24 17.23 -12.95
N ARG A 112 -10.02 17.08 -14.27
CA ARG A 112 -8.73 17.34 -14.90
C ARG A 112 -8.31 18.79 -14.71
N GLU A 113 -9.21 19.75 -14.94
CA GLU A 113 -8.92 21.18 -14.75
C GLU A 113 -8.53 21.50 -13.29
N LEU A 114 -9.22 20.91 -12.31
CA LEU A 114 -8.88 21.05 -10.88
C LEU A 114 -7.53 20.40 -10.55
N TYR A 115 -7.28 19.20 -11.07
CA TYR A 115 -6.03 18.46 -10.87
C TYR A 115 -4.83 19.23 -11.44
N GLU A 116 -4.91 19.65 -12.70
CA GLU A 116 -3.83 20.37 -13.39
C GLU A 116 -3.55 21.72 -12.74
N LYS A 117 -4.58 22.43 -12.24
CA LYS A 117 -4.39 23.67 -11.49
C LYS A 117 -3.52 23.47 -10.25
N VAL A 118 -3.74 22.39 -9.49
CA VAL A 118 -2.95 22.08 -8.30
C VAL A 118 -1.55 21.60 -8.70
N ARG A 119 -1.43 20.78 -9.75
CA ARG A 119 -0.14 20.29 -10.26
C ARG A 119 0.75 21.44 -10.72
N ALA A 120 0.24 22.32 -11.58
CA ALA A 120 0.99 23.45 -12.12
C ALA A 120 1.43 24.43 -11.01
N ALA A 121 0.57 24.68 -10.01
CA ALA A 121 0.93 25.50 -8.86
C ALA A 121 2.06 24.86 -8.03
N ALA A 122 2.02 23.53 -7.85
CA ALA A 122 3.06 22.80 -7.15
C ALA A 122 4.38 22.83 -7.90
N GLU A 123 4.36 22.66 -9.23
CA GLU A 123 5.56 22.74 -10.08
C GLU A 123 6.19 24.13 -10.06
N ALA A 124 5.37 25.19 -10.15
CA ALA A 124 5.86 26.56 -10.05
C ALA A 124 6.48 26.85 -8.68
N ALA A 125 5.87 26.38 -7.59
CA ALA A 125 6.42 26.51 -6.24
C ALA A 125 7.69 25.66 -6.05
N ALA A 126 7.82 24.54 -6.77
CA ALA A 126 9.02 23.71 -6.76
C ALA A 126 10.22 24.41 -7.41
N ALA A 127 10.00 25.36 -8.32
CA ALA A 127 11.04 26.00 -9.10
C ALA A 127 11.75 27.16 -8.36
N SER A 128 11.21 27.63 -7.24
CA SER A 128 11.89 28.64 -6.40
C SER A 128 12.98 28.00 -5.53
N GLU A 129 14.06 28.74 -5.24
CA GLU A 129 15.17 28.28 -4.39
C GLU A 129 14.73 27.91 -2.96
N ASP A 130 13.63 28.50 -2.47
CA ASP A 130 12.98 28.19 -1.20
C ASP A 130 11.86 27.12 -1.31
N GLY A 131 11.73 26.47 -2.47
CA GLY A 131 10.69 25.47 -2.76
C GLY A 131 10.78 24.26 -1.84
N GLY A 132 10.12 24.35 -0.69
CA GLY A 132 10.30 23.39 0.38
C GLY A 132 9.75 22.02 0.03
N ARG A 133 10.53 21.01 0.42
CA ARG A 133 10.15 19.58 0.35
C ARG A 133 8.77 19.32 0.94
N PHE A 134 8.40 20.04 2.01
CA PHE A 134 7.13 19.89 2.70
C PHE A 134 5.96 20.32 1.82
N GLU A 135 6.11 21.39 1.05
CA GLU A 135 5.13 21.91 0.11
C GLU A 135 4.88 20.90 -1.02
N LEU A 136 5.93 20.26 -1.54
CA LEU A 136 5.80 19.21 -2.55
C LEU A 136 5.08 17.97 -2.03
N LEU A 137 5.42 17.52 -0.82
CA LEU A 137 4.73 16.41 -0.17
C LEU A 137 3.25 16.74 0.08
N ALA A 138 2.95 17.96 0.50
CA ALA A 138 1.58 18.42 0.68
C ALA A 138 0.80 18.48 -0.66
N ALA A 139 1.46 18.93 -1.73
CA ALA A 139 0.89 18.95 -3.07
C ALA A 139 0.62 17.54 -3.60
N LEU A 140 1.59 16.63 -3.50
CA LEU A 140 1.42 15.21 -3.87
C LEU A 140 0.24 14.60 -3.10
N GLN A 141 0.16 14.83 -1.80
CA GLN A 141 -0.96 14.35 -0.99
C GLN A 141 -2.30 14.91 -1.47
N ARG A 142 -2.37 16.18 -1.88
CA ARG A 142 -3.59 16.78 -2.47
C ARG A 142 -3.92 16.19 -3.84
N LEU A 143 -2.94 15.98 -4.71
CA LEU A 143 -3.15 15.37 -6.02
C LEU A 143 -3.69 13.93 -5.90
N ARG A 144 -3.16 13.14 -4.96
CA ARG A 144 -3.69 11.80 -4.67
C ARG A 144 -5.16 11.84 -4.26
N LEU A 145 -5.54 12.80 -3.43
CA LEU A 145 -6.95 12.99 -3.04
C LEU A 145 -7.82 13.44 -4.23
N LEU A 146 -7.32 14.33 -5.11
CA LEU A 146 -8.04 14.76 -6.31
C LEU A 146 -8.22 13.64 -7.33
N ALA A 147 -7.24 12.76 -7.48
CA ALA A 147 -7.31 11.58 -8.34
C ALA A 147 -8.35 10.56 -7.84
N CYS A 148 -8.57 10.50 -6.52
CA CYS A 148 -9.65 9.72 -5.92
C CYS A 148 -11.02 10.39 -6.15
N HIS A 149 -11.21 11.60 -5.62
CA HIS A 149 -12.46 12.36 -5.73
C HIS A 149 -12.28 13.83 -5.31
N PRO A 150 -12.78 14.83 -6.07
CA PRO A 150 -12.65 16.26 -5.75
C PRO A 150 -13.14 16.67 -4.34
N ARG A 151 -14.28 16.13 -3.90
CA ARG A 151 -14.84 16.30 -2.53
C ARG A 151 -13.87 15.97 -1.38
N LEU A 152 -12.79 15.22 -1.63
CA LEU A 152 -11.77 14.93 -0.61
C LEU A 152 -10.84 16.12 -0.32
N VAL A 153 -10.77 17.08 -1.26
CA VAL A 153 -10.02 18.33 -1.11
C VAL A 153 -10.95 19.51 -0.86
N ASP A 154 -12.04 19.62 -1.62
CA ASP A 154 -13.07 20.64 -1.40
C ASP A 154 -14.45 19.98 -1.30
N PRO A 155 -15.07 19.90 -0.11
CA PRO A 155 -16.39 19.31 0.09
C PRO A 155 -17.51 19.92 -0.77
N ARG A 156 -17.32 21.14 -1.30
CA ARG A 156 -18.27 21.84 -2.16
C ARG A 156 -18.09 21.54 -3.65
N ALA A 157 -17.06 20.77 -4.02
CA ALA A 157 -16.82 20.40 -5.40
C ALA A 157 -18.01 19.63 -5.96
N THR A 158 -18.49 20.06 -7.13
CA THR A 158 -19.66 19.49 -7.83
C THR A 158 -19.28 18.42 -8.85
N ALA A 159 -17.99 18.27 -9.14
CA ALA A 159 -17.49 17.25 -10.05
C ALA A 159 -17.82 15.84 -9.50
N PRO A 160 -18.37 14.94 -10.34
CA PRO A 160 -19.03 13.72 -9.88
C PRO A 160 -18.10 12.60 -9.40
N GLY A 161 -16.78 12.70 -9.64
CA GLY A 161 -15.83 11.63 -9.30
C GLY A 161 -15.80 10.53 -10.36
N ALA A 162 -14.91 10.62 -11.34
CA ALA A 162 -14.80 9.62 -12.42
C ALA A 162 -14.55 8.20 -11.87
N LYS A 163 -13.71 8.08 -10.84
CA LYS A 163 -13.41 6.79 -10.23
C LYS A 163 -14.59 6.21 -9.47
N LEU A 164 -15.34 7.06 -8.76
CA LEU A 164 -16.57 6.65 -8.08
C LEU A 164 -17.64 6.20 -9.07
N ALA A 165 -17.79 6.90 -10.19
CA ALA A 165 -18.69 6.50 -11.27
C ALA A 165 -18.32 5.12 -11.83
N ARG A 166 -17.04 4.91 -12.19
CA ARG A 166 -16.59 3.61 -12.69
C ARG A 166 -16.74 2.49 -11.66
N LEU A 167 -16.51 2.79 -10.39
CA LEU A 167 -16.70 1.82 -9.31
C LEU A 167 -18.17 1.37 -9.19
N ARG A 168 -19.12 2.31 -9.31
CA ARG A 168 -20.56 2.00 -9.27
C ARG A 168 -20.98 1.08 -10.41
N GLU A 169 -20.47 1.32 -11.62
CA GLU A 169 -20.68 0.43 -12.78
C GLU A 169 -20.17 -0.98 -12.50
N ILE A 170 -18.91 -1.10 -12.05
CA ILE A 170 -18.31 -2.39 -11.70
C ILE A 170 -19.14 -3.11 -10.62
N VAL A 171 -19.52 -2.41 -9.55
CA VAL A 171 -20.32 -3.02 -8.46
C VAL A 171 -21.70 -3.46 -8.97
N ALA A 172 -22.33 -2.70 -9.86
CA ALA A 172 -23.60 -3.10 -10.46
C ALA A 172 -23.45 -4.38 -11.29
N GLU A 173 -22.44 -4.45 -12.17
CA GLU A 173 -22.12 -5.64 -12.98
C GLU A 173 -21.90 -6.87 -12.07
N LEU A 174 -21.09 -6.73 -11.02
CA LEU A 174 -20.81 -7.82 -10.08
C LEU A 174 -22.07 -8.32 -9.35
N ARG A 175 -22.98 -7.41 -8.98
CA ARG A 175 -24.23 -7.77 -8.30
C ARG A 175 -25.17 -8.54 -9.22
N GLU A 176 -25.27 -8.13 -10.49
CA GLU A 176 -26.08 -8.84 -11.49
C GLU A 176 -25.60 -10.27 -11.72
N GLU A 177 -24.28 -10.49 -11.63
CA GLU A 177 -23.63 -11.79 -11.75
C GLU A 177 -23.60 -12.60 -10.44
N GLY A 178 -24.05 -12.02 -9.31
CA GLY A 178 -24.07 -12.68 -8.00
C GLY A 178 -22.69 -12.79 -7.33
N HIS A 179 -21.75 -11.94 -7.72
CA HIS A 179 -20.42 -11.83 -7.11
C HIS A 179 -20.43 -10.89 -5.90
N ARG A 180 -19.48 -11.10 -4.98
CA ARG A 180 -19.29 -10.24 -3.79
C ARG A 180 -17.90 -9.65 -3.79
N ALA A 181 -17.80 -8.37 -3.44
CA ALA A 181 -16.55 -7.63 -3.54
C ALA A 181 -16.05 -7.09 -2.20
N LEU A 182 -14.73 -7.13 -2.00
CA LEU A 182 -14.04 -6.31 -1.01
C LEU A 182 -13.58 -5.03 -1.70
N ILE A 183 -13.82 -3.86 -1.09
CA ILE A 183 -13.33 -2.58 -1.61
C ILE A 183 -12.38 -1.97 -0.58
N PHE A 184 -11.14 -1.75 -1.01
CA PHE A 184 -10.08 -1.20 -0.19
C PHE A 184 -9.70 0.21 -0.62
N SER A 185 -9.51 1.07 0.36
CA SER A 185 -8.93 2.40 0.20
C SER A 185 -8.04 2.72 1.39
N GLN A 186 -7.03 3.55 1.15
CA GLN A 186 -6.24 4.10 2.25
C GLN A 186 -6.92 5.29 2.96
N PHE A 187 -7.87 5.95 2.27
CA PHE A 187 -8.52 7.15 2.75
C PHE A 187 -9.93 6.80 3.24
N VAL A 188 -10.14 6.84 4.56
CA VAL A 188 -11.46 6.58 5.15
C VAL A 188 -12.54 7.50 4.56
N ARG A 189 -12.21 8.78 4.32
CA ARG A 189 -13.12 9.73 3.65
C ARG A 189 -13.48 9.34 2.22
N HIS A 190 -12.60 8.63 1.51
CA HIS A 190 -12.91 8.10 0.18
C HIS A 190 -13.89 6.93 0.30
N LEU A 191 -13.69 6.02 1.26
CA LEU A 191 -14.66 4.96 1.56
C LEU A 191 -16.02 5.52 1.98
N GLU A 192 -16.07 6.63 2.71
CA GLU A 192 -17.34 7.28 3.08
C GLU A 192 -18.10 7.77 1.84
N LEU A 193 -17.41 8.35 0.86
CA LEU A 193 -18.01 8.75 -0.42
C LEU A 193 -18.50 7.54 -1.23
N VAL A 194 -17.69 6.47 -1.25
CA VAL A 194 -18.09 5.20 -1.87
C VAL A 194 -19.33 4.62 -1.19
N ARG A 195 -19.36 4.62 0.15
CA ARG A 195 -20.52 4.16 0.93
C ARG A 195 -21.76 4.95 0.58
N GLU A 196 -21.69 6.28 0.63
CA GLU A 196 -22.82 7.18 0.31
C GLU A 196 -23.42 6.85 -1.07
N ALA A 197 -22.56 6.68 -2.08
CA ALA A 197 -23.02 6.40 -3.44
C ALA A 197 -23.62 5.00 -3.59
N LEU A 198 -22.98 3.97 -3.02
CA LEU A 198 -23.46 2.60 -3.13
C LEU A 198 -24.73 2.35 -2.31
N GLU A 199 -24.89 3.00 -1.15
CA GLU A 199 -26.15 2.97 -0.38
C GLU A 199 -27.29 3.62 -1.17
N ALA A 200 -27.02 4.74 -1.85
CA ALA A 200 -28.00 5.38 -2.73
C ALA A 200 -28.44 4.49 -3.90
N ASP A 201 -27.57 3.58 -4.35
CA ASP A 201 -27.85 2.56 -5.36
C ASP A 201 -28.52 1.30 -4.79
N GLY A 202 -28.82 1.28 -3.49
CA GLY A 202 -29.45 0.13 -2.82
C GLY A 202 -28.53 -1.08 -2.70
N VAL A 203 -27.22 -0.88 -2.66
CA VAL A 203 -26.22 -1.94 -2.42
C VAL A 203 -26.18 -2.28 -0.94
N ALA A 204 -26.21 -3.57 -0.59
CA ALA A 204 -26.04 -4.00 0.78
C ALA A 204 -24.55 -3.97 1.18
N LEU A 205 -24.18 -3.14 2.14
CA LEU A 205 -22.78 -2.88 2.50
C LEU A 205 -22.41 -3.39 3.89
N ARG A 206 -21.14 -3.75 4.04
CA ARG A 206 -20.44 -3.94 5.32
C ARG A 206 -19.28 -2.95 5.41
N TRP A 207 -18.86 -2.63 6.64
CA TRP A 207 -17.86 -1.58 6.89
C TRP A 207 -16.82 -2.00 7.92
N LEU A 208 -15.54 -1.73 7.62
CA LEU A 208 -14.46 -1.91 8.57
C LEU A 208 -13.36 -0.87 8.43
N ASP A 209 -13.10 -0.15 9.52
CA ASP A 209 -11.98 0.78 9.64
C ASP A 209 -11.14 0.55 10.90
N GLY A 210 -10.12 1.40 11.08
CA GLY A 210 -9.23 1.34 12.22
C GLY A 210 -9.88 1.75 13.55
N GLN A 211 -11.04 2.41 13.52
CA GLN A 211 -11.80 2.83 14.70
C GLN A 211 -12.83 1.79 15.12
N THR A 212 -13.13 0.82 14.25
CA THR A 212 -14.08 -0.25 14.52
C THR A 212 -13.58 -1.13 15.69
N PRO A 213 -14.35 -1.26 16.78
CA PRO A 213 -13.96 -2.07 17.94
C PRO A 213 -13.77 -3.55 17.59
N PRO A 214 -12.88 -4.29 18.30
CA PRO A 214 -12.60 -5.69 17.98
C PRO A 214 -13.84 -6.61 17.90
N ALA A 215 -14.76 -6.50 18.86
CA ALA A 215 -15.98 -7.30 18.87
C ALA A 215 -16.90 -7.01 17.66
N ARG A 216 -16.97 -5.75 17.22
CA ARG A 216 -17.73 -5.39 16.01
C ARG A 216 -17.04 -5.85 14.74
N ARG A 217 -15.70 -5.82 14.71
CA ARG A 217 -14.93 -6.33 13.57
C ARG A 217 -15.25 -7.79 13.27
N GLU A 218 -15.26 -8.64 14.30
CA GLU A 218 -15.62 -10.06 14.14
C GLU A 218 -17.06 -10.21 13.63
N ALA A 219 -18.01 -9.46 14.20
CA ALA A 219 -19.41 -9.50 13.77
C ALA A 219 -19.61 -9.12 12.29
N GLU A 220 -18.93 -8.07 11.80
CA GLU A 220 -19.01 -7.64 10.39
C GLU A 220 -18.39 -8.67 9.45
N VAL A 221 -17.25 -9.26 9.84
CA VAL A 221 -16.59 -10.34 9.08
C VAL A 221 -17.50 -11.57 9.00
N ASP A 222 -18.05 -12.01 10.12
CA ASP A 222 -18.91 -13.18 10.16
C ASP A 222 -20.20 -12.96 9.37
N ALA A 223 -20.79 -11.76 9.44
CA ALA A 223 -21.96 -11.39 8.65
C ALA A 223 -21.68 -11.46 7.14
N PHE A 224 -20.57 -10.87 6.70
CA PHE A 224 -20.18 -10.93 5.28
C PHE A 224 -19.94 -12.36 4.81
N GLN A 225 -19.25 -13.17 5.64
CA GLN A 225 -18.99 -14.57 5.34
C GLN A 225 -20.28 -15.42 5.23
N ARG A 226 -21.32 -15.08 6.00
CA ARG A 226 -22.64 -15.73 5.92
C ARG A 226 -23.47 -15.35 4.68
N GLY A 227 -23.00 -14.45 3.82
CA GLY A 227 -23.80 -13.98 2.68
C GLY A 227 -24.48 -12.64 2.90
N GLU A 228 -24.26 -11.99 4.05
CA GLU A 228 -24.94 -10.74 4.34
C GLU A 228 -24.11 -9.54 3.85
N GLY A 229 -24.42 -9.06 2.66
CA GLY A 229 -23.79 -7.90 2.03
C GLY A 229 -23.20 -8.22 0.66
N ASP A 230 -23.45 -7.33 -0.29
CA ASP A 230 -22.91 -7.39 -1.64
C ASP A 230 -21.43 -6.96 -1.65
N VAL A 231 -21.12 -5.97 -0.81
CA VAL A 231 -19.81 -5.32 -0.77
C VAL A 231 -19.33 -5.09 0.67
N PHE A 232 -18.04 -5.31 0.91
CA PHE A 232 -17.39 -4.98 2.18
C PHE A 232 -16.35 -3.86 1.98
N LEU A 233 -16.62 -2.69 2.53
CA LEU A 233 -15.72 -1.53 2.51
C LEU A 233 -14.71 -1.63 3.65
N ILE A 234 -13.42 -1.66 3.34
CA ILE A 234 -12.34 -1.87 4.32
C ILE A 234 -11.22 -0.85 4.14
N SER A 235 -10.87 -0.12 5.21
CA SER A 235 -9.67 0.72 5.15
C SER A 235 -8.41 -0.15 5.12
N LEU A 236 -7.43 0.16 4.28
CA LEU A 236 -6.18 -0.64 4.15
C LEU A 236 -5.47 -0.85 5.50
N ARG A 237 -5.52 0.15 6.40
CA ARG A 237 -4.95 0.02 7.75
C ARG A 237 -5.69 -1.00 8.62
N ALA A 238 -7.01 -1.15 8.46
CA ALA A 238 -7.80 -2.15 9.18
C ALA A 238 -7.65 -3.56 8.59
N GLY A 239 -7.49 -3.66 7.26
CA GLY A 239 -7.25 -4.91 6.53
C GLY A 239 -5.92 -5.60 6.83
N GLY A 240 -4.96 -4.88 7.45
CA GLY A 240 -3.68 -5.44 7.90
C GLY A 240 -3.79 -6.45 9.06
N THR A 241 -4.96 -6.56 9.70
CA THR A 241 -5.24 -7.58 10.72
C THR A 241 -5.67 -8.90 10.05
N GLY A 242 -5.39 -10.06 10.66
CA GLY A 242 -5.45 -11.39 10.05
C GLY A 242 -6.84 -11.93 9.66
N LEU A 243 -7.71 -11.11 9.07
CA LEU A 243 -9.10 -11.41 8.73
C LEU A 243 -9.20 -12.53 7.68
N ASN A 244 -10.28 -13.28 7.73
CA ASN A 244 -10.63 -14.29 6.73
C ASN A 244 -11.87 -13.79 5.97
N LEU A 245 -11.73 -13.50 4.67
CA LEU A 245 -12.77 -12.86 3.85
C LEU A 245 -13.01 -13.63 2.53
N THR A 246 -12.93 -14.96 2.60
CA THR A 246 -13.15 -15.90 1.49
C THR A 246 -14.54 -15.81 0.85
N GLY A 247 -15.52 -15.17 1.50
CA GLY A 247 -16.84 -14.92 0.93
C GLY A 247 -16.85 -13.99 -0.28
N ALA A 248 -15.77 -13.24 -0.52
CA ALA A 248 -15.60 -12.42 -1.72
C ALA A 248 -14.70 -13.11 -2.75
N ASP A 249 -15.13 -13.04 -4.01
CA ASP A 249 -14.39 -13.44 -5.21
C ASP A 249 -13.80 -12.25 -5.97
N TYR A 250 -14.19 -11.02 -5.62
CA TYR A 250 -13.61 -9.80 -6.16
C TYR A 250 -12.94 -8.95 -5.07
N VAL A 251 -11.79 -8.38 -5.39
CA VAL A 251 -11.07 -7.42 -4.55
C VAL A 251 -10.79 -6.17 -5.38
N ILE A 252 -11.25 -5.02 -4.94
CA ILE A 252 -11.12 -3.74 -5.65
C ILE A 252 -10.29 -2.79 -4.79
N HIS A 253 -9.13 -2.37 -5.28
CA HIS A 253 -8.37 -1.25 -4.70
C HIS A 253 -8.73 0.03 -5.43
N VAL A 254 -9.33 0.99 -4.72
CA VAL A 254 -9.80 2.26 -5.32
C VAL A 254 -8.75 3.37 -5.30
N ASP A 255 -7.61 3.15 -4.65
CA ASP A 255 -6.48 4.05 -4.72
C ASP A 255 -5.18 3.29 -4.43
N PRO A 256 -4.10 3.56 -5.20
CA PRO A 256 -2.82 2.90 -4.97
C PRO A 256 -2.19 3.39 -3.66
N TRP A 257 -1.73 2.42 -2.89
CA TRP A 257 -0.86 2.64 -1.75
C TRP A 257 0.59 2.73 -2.25
N TRP A 258 1.47 3.38 -1.48
CA TRP A 258 2.88 3.43 -1.86
C TRP A 258 3.56 2.06 -1.77
N ASN A 259 3.12 1.19 -0.84
CA ASN A 259 3.66 -0.16 -0.66
C ASN A 259 2.78 -1.22 -1.34
N PRO A 260 3.22 -1.88 -2.42
CA PRO A 260 2.43 -2.95 -3.03
C PRO A 260 2.18 -4.12 -2.07
N ALA A 261 3.09 -4.39 -1.11
CA ALA A 261 2.92 -5.48 -0.16
C ALA A 261 1.73 -5.31 0.79
N VAL A 262 1.33 -4.06 1.07
CA VAL A 262 0.16 -3.77 1.91
C VAL A 262 -1.13 -4.10 1.14
N GLU A 263 -1.18 -3.78 -0.16
CA GLU A 263 -2.28 -4.15 -1.04
C GLU A 263 -2.37 -5.66 -1.22
N ASP A 264 -1.23 -6.33 -1.45
CA ASP A 264 -1.19 -7.78 -1.60
C ASP A 264 -1.61 -8.48 -0.31
N GLN A 265 -1.21 -7.98 0.86
CA GLN A 265 -1.68 -8.51 2.14
C GLN A 265 -3.18 -8.35 2.33
N ALA A 266 -3.75 -7.22 1.90
CA ALA A 266 -5.20 -6.99 1.94
C ALA A 266 -5.94 -7.92 0.95
N THR A 267 -5.36 -8.14 -0.23
CA THR A 267 -5.88 -9.05 -1.26
C THR A 267 -5.86 -10.52 -0.81
N ASP A 268 -4.79 -10.93 -0.14
CA ASP A 268 -4.61 -12.26 0.45
C ASP A 268 -5.65 -12.59 1.55
N ARG A 269 -6.50 -11.63 1.95
CA ARG A 269 -7.63 -11.89 2.86
C ARG A 269 -8.78 -12.62 2.15
N ALA A 270 -8.99 -12.37 0.86
CA ALA A 270 -9.99 -13.06 0.04
C ALA A 270 -9.40 -14.30 -0.64
N HIS A 271 -8.17 -14.20 -1.16
CA HIS A 271 -7.44 -15.34 -1.72
C HIS A 271 -6.81 -16.14 -0.58
N ARG A 272 -7.57 -16.98 0.13
CA ARG A 272 -7.06 -17.74 1.29
C ARG A 272 -7.63 -19.15 1.30
N ILE A 273 -6.99 -20.05 2.04
CA ILE A 273 -7.51 -21.42 2.25
C ILE A 273 -8.96 -21.30 2.73
N GLY A 274 -9.87 -22.00 2.04
CA GLY A 274 -11.32 -21.84 2.20
C GLY A 274 -12.00 -21.02 1.10
N GLN A 275 -11.23 -20.45 0.18
CA GLN A 275 -11.72 -19.88 -1.08
C GLN A 275 -11.95 -21.01 -2.10
N ASP A 276 -13.15 -21.09 -2.65
CA ASP A 276 -13.57 -22.06 -3.65
C ASP A 276 -13.76 -21.46 -5.04
N LYS A 277 -13.75 -20.12 -5.16
CA LYS A 277 -13.88 -19.39 -6.43
C LYS A 277 -12.57 -18.74 -6.87
N PRO A 278 -12.32 -18.61 -8.18
CA PRO A 278 -11.28 -17.73 -8.70
C PRO A 278 -11.42 -16.31 -8.13
N VAL A 279 -10.29 -15.68 -7.80
CA VAL A 279 -10.28 -14.33 -7.23
C VAL A 279 -9.79 -13.32 -8.26
N THR A 280 -10.59 -12.30 -8.53
CA THR A 280 -10.22 -11.18 -9.41
C THR A 280 -9.88 -9.95 -8.60
N VAL A 281 -8.69 -9.38 -8.84
CA VAL A 281 -8.14 -8.22 -8.13
C VAL A 281 -8.10 -7.06 -9.09
N MET A 282 -8.94 -6.05 -8.88
CA MET A 282 -9.06 -4.86 -9.71
C MET A 282 -8.38 -3.68 -9.02
N ARG A 283 -7.49 -2.97 -9.73
CA ARG A 283 -6.86 -1.73 -9.23
C ARG A 283 -7.33 -0.57 -10.10
N LEU A 284 -8.09 0.36 -9.52
CA LEU A 284 -8.61 1.53 -10.22
C LEU A 284 -7.58 2.66 -10.15
N ILE A 285 -7.03 3.01 -11.32
CA ILE A 285 -5.96 4.00 -11.46
C ILE A 285 -6.46 5.16 -12.31
N ALA A 286 -6.39 6.38 -11.79
CA ALA A 286 -6.70 7.57 -12.58
C ALA A 286 -5.57 7.85 -13.58
N ALA A 287 -5.87 7.71 -14.88
CA ALA A 287 -4.88 7.83 -15.95
C ALA A 287 -4.29 9.24 -16.04
N GLY A 288 -2.99 9.36 -16.32
CA GLY A 288 -2.30 10.65 -16.40
C GLY A 288 -2.33 11.41 -15.07
N THR A 289 -2.22 10.70 -13.95
CA THR A 289 -2.15 11.31 -12.60
C THR A 289 -0.99 10.71 -11.81
N VAL A 290 -0.77 11.25 -10.61
CA VAL A 290 0.20 10.73 -9.65
C VAL A 290 -0.03 9.25 -9.30
N GLU A 291 -1.26 8.74 -9.44
CA GLU A 291 -1.55 7.33 -9.19
C GLU A 291 -0.86 6.40 -10.19
N GLU A 292 -0.82 6.78 -11.46
CA GLU A 292 -0.09 6.05 -12.50
C GLU A 292 1.41 6.04 -12.21
N ALA A 293 1.97 7.20 -11.83
CA ALA A 293 3.37 7.30 -11.43
C ALA A 293 3.70 6.43 -10.19
N ILE A 294 2.77 6.30 -9.23
CA ILE A 294 2.92 5.41 -8.06
C ILE A 294 2.98 3.94 -8.49
N VAL A 295 2.07 3.53 -9.38
CA VAL A 295 2.05 2.15 -9.88
C VAL A 295 3.32 1.83 -10.66
N GLU A 296 3.76 2.72 -11.54
CA GLU A 296 5.03 2.52 -12.26
C GLU A 296 6.24 2.54 -11.32
N LEU A 297 6.18 3.30 -10.22
CA LEU A 297 7.21 3.28 -9.18
C LEU A 297 7.30 1.89 -8.50
N HIS A 298 6.17 1.21 -8.29
CA HIS A 298 6.15 -0.16 -7.77
C HIS A 298 6.94 -1.12 -8.65
N GLU A 299 6.84 -0.96 -9.98
CA GLU A 299 7.50 -1.81 -10.96
C GLU A 299 9.00 -1.51 -11.05
N ARG A 300 9.39 -0.24 -10.95
CA ARG A 300 10.76 0.20 -11.22
C ARG A 300 11.70 0.19 -10.02
N LYS A 301 11.26 0.61 -8.82
CA LYS A 301 12.16 0.78 -7.65
C LYS A 301 11.47 0.52 -6.31
N ARG A 302 11.47 -0.74 -5.84
CA ARG A 302 11.06 -1.09 -4.46
C ARG A 302 11.78 -0.25 -3.40
N ALA A 303 13.07 0.04 -3.57
CA ALA A 303 13.83 0.86 -2.63
C ALA A 303 13.30 2.32 -2.47
N LEU A 304 12.69 2.91 -3.51
CA LEU A 304 12.10 4.26 -3.43
C LEU A 304 10.71 4.26 -2.77
N VAL A 305 9.93 3.22 -3.02
CA VAL A 305 8.69 2.94 -2.28
C VAL A 305 8.96 2.88 -0.78
N ASP A 306 10.02 2.16 -0.42
CA ASP A 306 10.44 1.93 0.95
C ASP A 306 10.91 3.21 1.67
N ALA A 307 11.52 4.13 0.93
CA ALA A 307 11.91 5.46 1.36
C ALA A 307 10.71 6.34 1.77
N LEU A 308 9.59 6.25 1.04
CA LEU A 308 8.39 7.05 1.27
C LEU A 308 7.57 6.62 2.50
N LEU A 309 7.63 5.33 2.84
CA LEU A 309 6.76 4.70 3.83
C LEU A 309 7.25 4.83 5.28
N ALA A 310 8.51 5.21 5.49
CA ALA A 310 9.15 5.22 6.81
C ALA A 310 8.58 6.27 7.79
N GLY A 311 7.59 7.07 7.37
CA GLY A 311 6.93 8.05 8.22
C GLY A 311 7.80 9.28 8.48
N THR A 312 7.21 10.25 9.17
CA THR A 312 7.64 11.66 9.27
C THR A 312 9.06 11.95 9.75
N ASP A 313 9.77 10.95 10.29
CA ASP A 313 11.18 11.09 10.70
C ASP A 313 12.17 10.68 9.59
N ASP A 314 11.71 9.94 8.59
CA ASP A 314 12.53 9.38 7.50
C ASP A 314 11.89 9.59 6.12
N ALA A 315 10.97 10.55 6.00
CA ALA A 315 10.62 11.19 4.73
C ALA A 315 11.81 11.94 4.10
N ALA A 316 13.06 11.58 4.44
CA ALA A 316 14.33 12.14 4.02
C ALA A 316 14.93 11.43 2.79
N ALA A 317 14.25 10.43 2.22
CA ALA A 317 14.88 9.51 1.27
C ALA A 317 14.55 9.74 -0.22
N LEU A 318 13.43 10.38 -0.58
CA LEU A 318 13.26 10.85 -1.98
C LEU A 318 14.01 12.16 -2.22
N SER A 319 14.65 12.38 -3.36
CA SER A 319 15.16 13.70 -3.72
C SER A 319 14.02 14.67 -4.06
N VAL A 320 14.32 15.98 -4.11
CA VAL A 320 13.34 16.97 -4.61
C VAL A 320 12.97 16.67 -6.07
N ASP A 321 13.93 16.18 -6.86
CA ASP A 321 13.71 15.83 -8.26
C ASP A 321 12.82 14.61 -8.43
N GLU A 322 12.95 13.60 -7.57
CA GLU A 322 12.04 12.45 -7.57
C GLU A 322 10.60 12.84 -7.21
N LEU A 323 10.44 13.77 -6.25
CA LEU A 323 9.13 14.33 -5.93
C LEU A 323 8.54 15.12 -7.11
N ARG A 324 9.38 15.86 -7.85
CA ARG A 324 8.96 16.59 -9.07
C ARG A 324 8.55 15.63 -10.18
N ALA A 325 9.28 14.54 -10.39
CA ALA A 325 8.93 13.54 -11.41
C ALA A 325 7.56 12.88 -11.10
N LEU A 326 7.30 12.54 -9.84
CA LEU A 326 5.99 12.04 -9.39
C LEU A 326 4.87 13.07 -9.62
N LEU A 327 5.13 14.36 -9.43
CA LEU A 327 4.16 15.43 -9.71
C LEU A 327 3.82 15.52 -11.20
N ARG A 328 4.83 15.43 -12.07
CA ARG A 328 4.66 15.50 -13.54
C ARG A 328 3.86 14.33 -14.11
N GLY A 329 3.63 13.26 -13.33
CA GLY A 329 3.09 12.01 -13.84
C GLY A 329 4.02 11.35 -14.87
N ALA A 330 5.30 11.72 -14.85
CA ALA A 330 6.31 11.26 -15.78
C ALA A 330 7.03 10.04 -15.22
N ALA A 331 7.54 9.21 -16.13
CA ALA A 331 8.46 8.14 -15.78
C ALA A 331 9.68 8.71 -15.05
N LEU A 332 9.99 8.18 -13.86
CA LEU A 332 11.26 8.44 -13.18
C LEU A 332 12.38 7.82 -14.02
N GLY A 333 12.98 8.55 -14.97
CA GLY A 333 14.14 8.02 -15.71
C GLY A 333 14.62 8.72 -17.00
N ASP A 334 13.96 9.71 -17.58
CA ASP A 334 14.38 10.21 -18.91
C ASP A 334 15.44 11.33 -18.91
N GLU A 335 15.95 11.80 -17.76
CA GLU A 335 16.89 12.93 -17.73
C GLU A 335 18.39 12.55 -17.59
N ASP A 336 18.75 11.26 -17.48
CA ASP A 336 20.16 10.84 -17.26
C ASP A 336 20.93 10.39 -18.52
N GLU A 337 20.33 10.36 -19.73
CA GLU A 337 21.04 9.95 -20.96
C GLU A 337 21.42 11.08 -21.94
N GLU A 338 20.94 12.32 -21.77
CA GLU A 338 21.28 13.43 -22.70
C GLU A 338 22.51 14.28 -22.29
N GLY A 339 23.23 13.90 -21.22
CA GLY A 339 24.39 14.65 -20.72
C GLY A 339 25.77 14.14 -21.17
N ALA A 340 25.85 13.06 -21.96
CA ALA A 340 27.12 12.47 -22.38
C ALA A 340 27.19 12.31 -23.90
N ALA A 341 27.40 13.43 -24.60
CA ALA A 341 27.92 13.45 -25.96
C ALA A 341 28.99 14.55 -26.10
#